data_AF-A0A3D5SM68-F1
#
_entry.id   AF-A0A3D5SM68-F1
#
_cell.length_a   1.000
_cell.length_b   1.000
_cell.length_c   1.000
_cell.angle_alpha   90.00
_cell.angle_beta   90.00
_cell.angle_gamma   90.00
#
_symmetry.space_group_name_H-M   'P 1'
#
loop_
_entity.id
_entity.type
_entity.pdbx_description
1 polymer ?
#
loop_
_entity_poly.entity_id
_entity_poly.type
_entity_poly.pdbx_seq_one_letter_code
_entity_poly.pdbx_strand_id
1 'polypeptide(L)'
;FHFIGTLADALNVEAKWERAVEGVFGSSLQSIVVPTPDDAARAAHWLRENNGGRASFLVAGLHGGSDESNALACDVEERPVLSISFANESIADDLKIADLLGAPRELISVLQRTLPEKMNARLAANLDDAMARSLATGEVYVTLNGDWVASGQFVSAGDARALEEGAGLLAFKRELRELEARAEVLGSESRSAEESAKQARARLVGLEDAVVLLNEAIGREEREVMAREVTATSLAHEIERAERHMRVVAEDAGRVEQERQEVDRRRTAAIADAEEAESARIAATDTVTIATSLLTEARRAAEIESEGLGGQRAAAAAATERRRSTAAELRRMEAEYADLAGRVERHRLESVEMTERIVALRGSIAYLEHKASTVAEERAKEEQEIVALTSRLEEARQQADALAARLSDLNRHAAEVRDLRAGIEVQRAEAQARLTFVRENCATELNQSLEDLAREQPVDD
;
A
#
# COMPACT_ATOMS: atom_id res chain seq x y z
N PHE A 1 4.56 -129.11 -23.14
CA PHE A 1 3.42 -129.80 -23.76
C PHE A 1 2.32 -128.76 -23.92
N HIS A 2 1.50 -128.84 -24.98
CA HIS A 2 0.37 -127.94 -25.14
C HIS A 2 -0.83 -128.47 -24.33
N PHE A 3 -1.38 -127.61 -23.50
CA PHE A 3 -2.53 -127.88 -22.64
C PHE A 3 -3.66 -126.96 -23.09
N ILE A 4 -4.82 -127.54 -23.43
CA ILE A 4 -5.99 -126.76 -23.86
C ILE A 4 -6.88 -126.45 -22.64
N GLY A 5 -7.00 -127.39 -21.73
CA GLY A 5 -7.91 -127.33 -20.59
C GLY A 5 -8.20 -128.74 -20.07
N THR A 6 -9.06 -128.82 -19.06
CA THR A 6 -9.71 -130.08 -18.69
C THR A 6 -10.99 -130.27 -19.50
N LEU A 7 -11.53 -131.49 -19.56
CA LEU A 7 -12.75 -131.78 -20.29
C LEU A 7 -13.90 -130.88 -19.82
N ALA A 8 -14.03 -130.67 -18.50
CA ALA A 8 -15.00 -129.74 -17.93
C ALA A 8 -14.86 -128.28 -18.38
N ASP A 9 -13.66 -127.83 -18.81
CA ASP A 9 -13.49 -126.48 -19.37
C ASP A 9 -14.07 -126.35 -20.78
N ALA A 10 -14.12 -127.46 -21.53
CA ALA A 10 -14.60 -127.48 -22.90
C ALA A 10 -16.11 -127.78 -23.03
N LEU A 11 -16.78 -128.10 -21.91
CA LEU A 11 -18.22 -128.35 -21.86
C LEU A 11 -18.97 -127.07 -21.50
N ASN A 12 -20.14 -126.90 -22.12
CA ASN A 12 -21.09 -125.83 -21.80
C ASN A 12 -22.49 -126.43 -21.62
N VAL A 13 -22.79 -126.85 -20.40
CA VAL A 13 -24.02 -127.57 -20.06
C VAL A 13 -25.00 -126.62 -19.35
N GLU A 14 -26.29 -126.70 -19.67
CA GLU A 14 -27.31 -125.94 -18.94
C GLU A 14 -27.44 -126.44 -17.49
N ALA A 15 -27.69 -125.52 -16.54
CA ALA A 15 -27.75 -125.79 -15.10
C ALA A 15 -28.62 -126.99 -14.69
N LYS A 16 -29.73 -127.22 -15.41
CA LYS A 16 -30.66 -128.33 -15.15
C LYS A 16 -30.07 -129.71 -15.45
N TRP A 17 -29.06 -129.81 -16.33
CA TRP A 17 -28.48 -131.08 -16.79
C TRP A 17 -27.09 -131.36 -16.22
N GLU A 18 -26.46 -130.37 -15.55
CA GLU A 18 -25.09 -130.48 -15.03
C GLU A 18 -24.91 -131.74 -14.17
N ARG A 19 -25.85 -132.05 -13.27
CA ARG A 19 -25.78 -133.23 -12.41
C ARG A 19 -25.87 -134.55 -13.17
N ALA A 20 -26.70 -134.61 -14.21
CA ALA A 20 -26.82 -135.80 -15.05
C ALA A 20 -25.51 -136.04 -15.84
N VAL A 21 -24.91 -134.98 -16.38
CA VAL A 21 -23.62 -135.06 -17.09
C VAL A 21 -22.48 -135.42 -16.12
N GLU A 22 -22.46 -134.83 -14.93
CA GLU A 22 -21.47 -135.14 -13.89
C GLU A 22 -21.57 -136.59 -13.42
N GLY A 23 -22.77 -137.13 -13.22
CA GLY A 23 -22.97 -138.52 -12.83
C GLY A 23 -22.41 -139.53 -13.85
N VAL A 24 -22.49 -139.22 -15.15
CA VAL A 24 -21.96 -140.08 -16.21
C VAL A 24 -20.47 -139.92 -16.43
N PHE A 25 -20.01 -138.67 -16.53
CA PHE A 25 -18.61 -138.41 -16.86
C PHE A 25 -17.72 -138.56 -15.63
N GLY A 26 -18.18 -138.18 -14.44
CA GLY A 26 -17.45 -138.31 -13.17
C GLY A 26 -16.02 -137.81 -13.29
N SER A 27 -15.06 -138.65 -12.90
CA SER A 27 -13.62 -138.36 -13.00
C SER A 27 -13.13 -138.10 -14.43
N SER A 28 -13.87 -138.54 -15.46
CA SER A 28 -13.54 -138.21 -16.86
C SER A 28 -13.64 -136.71 -17.15
N LEU A 29 -14.43 -135.93 -16.40
CA LEU A 29 -14.51 -134.47 -16.51
C LEU A 29 -13.18 -133.77 -16.16
N GLN A 30 -12.37 -134.39 -15.31
CA GLN A 30 -11.04 -133.90 -14.94
C GLN A 30 -9.97 -134.30 -15.96
N SER A 31 -10.32 -135.06 -17.00
CA SER A 31 -9.35 -135.47 -18.02
C SER A 31 -8.79 -134.26 -18.72
N ILE A 32 -7.48 -134.21 -18.85
CA ILE A 32 -6.75 -133.13 -19.50
C ILE A 32 -6.86 -133.31 -21.01
N VAL A 33 -7.41 -132.31 -21.69
CA VAL A 33 -7.55 -132.31 -23.15
C VAL A 33 -6.23 -131.83 -23.75
N VAL A 34 -5.63 -132.67 -24.59
CA VAL A 34 -4.39 -132.39 -25.32
C VAL A 34 -4.59 -132.55 -26.82
N PRO A 35 -3.89 -131.75 -27.65
CA PRO A 35 -4.07 -131.81 -29.10
C PRO A 35 -3.49 -133.08 -29.71
N THR A 36 -2.30 -133.50 -29.27
CA THR A 36 -1.54 -134.61 -29.88
C THR A 36 -1.21 -135.73 -28.88
N PRO A 37 -0.99 -136.97 -29.35
CA PRO A 37 -0.54 -138.07 -28.49
C PRO A 37 0.86 -137.82 -27.89
N ASP A 38 1.73 -137.12 -28.61
CA ASP A 38 3.06 -136.74 -28.11
C ASP A 38 2.97 -135.75 -26.94
N ASP A 39 1.99 -134.83 -26.97
CA ASP A 39 1.71 -133.95 -25.84
C ASP A 39 1.24 -134.74 -24.61
N ALA A 40 0.39 -135.77 -24.79
CA ALA A 40 -0.01 -136.66 -23.70
C ALA A 40 1.20 -137.38 -23.08
N ALA A 41 2.09 -137.91 -23.92
CA ALA A 41 3.31 -138.60 -23.46
C ALA A 41 4.25 -137.66 -22.69
N ARG A 42 4.45 -136.44 -23.21
CA ARG A 42 5.26 -135.41 -22.53
C ARG A 42 4.64 -134.97 -21.21
N ALA A 43 3.33 -134.75 -21.16
CA ALA A 43 2.62 -134.38 -19.93
C ALA A 43 2.69 -135.50 -18.89
N ALA A 44 2.55 -136.77 -19.31
CA ALA A 44 2.70 -137.91 -18.42
C ALA A 44 4.12 -138.06 -17.87
N HIS A 45 5.15 -137.80 -18.68
CA HIS A 45 6.55 -137.77 -18.22
C HIS A 45 6.75 -136.66 -17.19
N TRP A 46 6.24 -135.46 -17.48
CA TRP A 46 6.34 -134.31 -16.60
C TRP A 46 5.66 -134.55 -15.24
N LEU A 47 4.48 -135.17 -15.21
CA LEU A 47 3.82 -135.53 -13.96
C LEU A 47 4.63 -136.53 -13.12
N ARG A 48 5.32 -137.47 -13.76
CA ARG A 48 6.18 -138.45 -13.07
C ARG A 48 7.44 -137.80 -12.49
N GLU A 49 8.07 -136.90 -13.22
CA GLU A 49 9.28 -136.20 -12.76
C GLU A 49 8.99 -135.24 -11.60
N ASN A 50 7.82 -134.60 -11.61
CA ASN A 50 7.47 -133.55 -10.64
C ASN A 50 6.52 -134.02 -9.52
N ASN A 51 6.31 -135.32 -9.35
CA ASN A 51 5.35 -135.89 -8.39
C ASN A 51 3.94 -135.28 -8.50
N GLY A 52 3.50 -134.96 -9.72
CA GLY A 52 2.24 -134.27 -10.00
C GLY A 52 0.98 -135.15 -9.89
N GLY A 53 1.11 -136.40 -9.42
CA GLY A 53 0.00 -137.35 -9.29
C GLY A 53 -0.34 -138.10 -10.59
N ARG A 54 -1.53 -138.71 -10.63
CA ARG A 54 -2.07 -139.42 -11.81
C ARG A 54 -3.13 -138.55 -12.46
N ALA A 55 -3.08 -138.43 -13.78
CA ALA A 55 -4.09 -137.74 -14.57
C ALA A 55 -4.48 -138.58 -15.80
N SER A 56 -5.72 -138.41 -16.23
CA SER A 56 -6.24 -138.96 -17.49
C SER A 56 -6.06 -137.92 -18.59
N PHE A 57 -5.60 -138.33 -19.77
CA PHE A 57 -5.41 -137.45 -20.93
C PHE A 57 -6.36 -137.85 -22.05
N LEU A 58 -7.11 -136.89 -22.58
CA LEU A 58 -7.95 -137.07 -23.76
C LEU A 58 -7.27 -136.41 -24.96
N VAL A 59 -6.83 -137.25 -25.90
CA VAL A 59 -6.25 -136.77 -27.16
C VAL A 59 -7.40 -136.42 -28.11
N ALA A 60 -7.66 -135.12 -28.26
CA ALA A 60 -8.77 -134.63 -29.08
C ALA A 60 -8.52 -134.77 -30.59
N GLY A 61 -7.34 -135.25 -31.02
CA GLY A 61 -7.05 -135.46 -32.43
C GLY A 61 -7.23 -134.20 -33.28
N LEU A 62 -7.15 -133.03 -32.65
CA LEU A 62 -7.02 -131.74 -33.31
C LEU A 62 -5.63 -131.77 -33.95
N HIS A 63 -5.62 -132.08 -35.26
CA HIS A 63 -4.45 -132.32 -36.11
C HIS A 63 -3.10 -131.92 -35.50
N GLY A 64 -2.32 -132.94 -35.17
CA GLY A 64 -0.87 -132.80 -35.09
C GLY A 64 -0.32 -132.63 -36.50
N GLY A 65 -0.03 -131.39 -36.88
CA GLY A 65 0.65 -131.03 -38.11
C GLY A 65 0.88 -129.54 -38.14
N SER A 66 2.15 -129.14 -38.16
CA SER A 66 2.68 -127.81 -38.47
C SER A 66 1.69 -126.84 -39.15
N ASP A 67 1.38 -125.74 -38.46
CA ASP A 67 1.38 -124.36 -38.98
C ASP A 67 0.46 -123.49 -38.10
N GLU A 68 1.08 -122.53 -37.40
CA GLU A 68 0.66 -121.13 -37.21
C GLU A 68 -0.84 -120.80 -37.37
N SER A 69 -1.70 -121.60 -36.77
CA SER A 69 -3.15 -121.42 -36.82
C SER A 69 -3.61 -121.37 -35.37
N ASN A 70 -3.71 -120.15 -34.87
CA ASN A 70 -4.38 -119.77 -33.63
C ASN A 70 -5.89 -120.08 -33.77
N ALA A 71 -6.23 -121.37 -33.87
CA ALA A 71 -7.57 -121.88 -34.12
C ALA A 71 -8.13 -122.61 -32.89
N LEU A 72 -7.60 -122.30 -31.71
CA LEU A 72 -8.20 -122.50 -30.39
C LEU A 72 -7.74 -121.38 -29.43
N ALA A 73 -7.71 -120.14 -29.92
CA ALA A 73 -8.34 -119.11 -29.10
C ALA A 73 -9.78 -119.60 -28.94
N CYS A 74 -10.06 -120.28 -27.83
CA CYS A 74 -11.42 -120.38 -27.32
C CYS A 74 -11.83 -118.95 -26.92
N ASP A 75 -11.97 -118.07 -27.90
CA ASP A 75 -13.13 -117.21 -27.90
C ASP A 75 -14.28 -118.20 -27.78
N VAL A 76 -14.87 -118.21 -26.60
CA VAL A 76 -16.20 -118.72 -26.38
C VAL A 76 -17.09 -117.85 -27.26
N GLU A 77 -17.03 -118.05 -28.58
CA GLU A 77 -18.16 -117.74 -29.44
C GLU A 77 -19.27 -118.57 -28.86
N GLU A 78 -20.10 -117.89 -28.07
CA GLU A 78 -21.39 -118.35 -27.62
C GLU A 78 -22.09 -118.93 -28.85
N ARG A 79 -21.96 -120.25 -29.06
CA ARG A 79 -22.96 -120.94 -29.83
C ARG A 79 -24.26 -120.62 -29.10
N PRO A 80 -25.24 -120.00 -29.79
CA PRO A 80 -26.51 -119.76 -29.15
C PRO A 80 -26.94 -121.12 -28.64
N VAL A 81 -27.22 -121.17 -27.34
CA VAL A 81 -27.87 -122.30 -26.68
C VAL A 81 -28.87 -122.80 -27.72
N LEU A 82 -28.71 -124.04 -28.20
CA LEU A 82 -29.72 -124.64 -29.06
C LEU A 82 -30.97 -124.55 -28.21
N SER A 83 -31.79 -123.54 -28.47
CA SER A 83 -33.03 -123.28 -27.78
C SER A 83 -33.96 -124.35 -28.30
N ILE A 84 -33.76 -125.58 -27.83
CA ILE A 84 -34.78 -126.58 -27.92
C ILE A 84 -35.83 -126.08 -26.93
N SER A 85 -36.77 -125.31 -27.50
CA SER A 85 -37.94 -124.80 -26.81
C SER A 85 -38.81 -125.98 -26.39
N PHE A 86 -38.42 -126.68 -25.33
CA PHE A 86 -39.30 -127.59 -24.61
C PHE A 86 -40.07 -126.77 -23.60
N ALA A 87 -41.06 -126.04 -24.12
CA ALA A 87 -42.22 -125.67 -23.32
C ALA A 87 -42.92 -126.98 -22.94
N ASN A 88 -42.99 -127.28 -21.64
CA ASN A 88 -43.82 -128.33 -21.05
C ASN A 88 -43.95 -129.62 -21.87
N GLU A 89 -43.03 -130.57 -21.73
CA GLU A 89 -43.32 -131.96 -22.10
C GLU A 89 -42.35 -132.89 -21.40
N SER A 90 -42.86 -134.08 -21.05
CA SER A 90 -42.14 -135.26 -20.57
C SER A 90 -40.72 -135.33 -21.15
N ILE A 91 -39.73 -135.79 -20.37
CA ILE A 91 -38.41 -136.16 -20.89
C ILE A 91 -38.65 -136.90 -22.20
N ALA A 92 -38.23 -136.31 -23.32
CA ALA A 92 -38.36 -136.95 -24.61
C ALA A 92 -37.66 -138.30 -24.46
N ASP A 93 -38.38 -139.39 -24.73
CA ASP A 93 -37.99 -140.74 -24.29
C ASP A 93 -36.57 -141.14 -24.76
N ASP A 94 -35.95 -140.42 -25.68
CA ASP A 94 -34.66 -140.74 -26.29
C ASP A 94 -33.56 -139.67 -26.17
N LEU A 95 -33.66 -138.70 -25.25
CA LEU A 95 -32.62 -137.66 -25.10
C LEU A 95 -31.27 -138.26 -24.68
N LYS A 96 -30.23 -138.05 -25.50
CA LYS A 96 -28.86 -138.53 -25.22
C LYS A 96 -28.02 -137.48 -24.54
N ILE A 97 -27.11 -137.91 -23.68
CA ILE A 97 -26.16 -137.02 -23.03
C ILE A 97 -25.26 -136.31 -24.04
N ALA A 98 -24.92 -136.96 -25.16
CA ALA A 98 -24.15 -136.33 -26.24
C ALA A 98 -24.75 -134.99 -26.73
N ASP A 99 -26.07 -134.85 -26.71
CA ASP A 99 -26.77 -133.65 -27.17
C ASP A 99 -26.77 -132.52 -26.12
N LEU A 100 -26.43 -132.83 -24.87
CA LEU A 100 -26.46 -131.92 -23.72
C LEU A 100 -25.10 -131.31 -23.36
N LEU A 101 -24.01 -131.78 -23.98
CA LEU A 101 -22.63 -131.42 -23.61
C LEU A 101 -22.21 -130.00 -24.04
N GLY A 102 -22.89 -129.40 -25.02
CA GLY A 102 -22.57 -128.05 -25.53
C GLY A 102 -21.12 -127.87 -25.97
N ALA A 103 -20.46 -128.94 -26.43
CA ALA A 103 -19.04 -128.99 -26.74
C ALA A 103 -18.74 -128.76 -28.24
N PRO A 104 -17.47 -128.45 -28.61
CA PRO A 104 -17.04 -128.40 -30.01
C PRO A 104 -17.29 -129.74 -30.74
N ARG A 105 -17.59 -129.68 -32.05
CA ARG A 105 -17.97 -130.88 -32.83
C ARG A 105 -16.84 -131.91 -32.89
N GLU A 106 -15.61 -131.40 -32.96
CA GLU A 106 -14.37 -132.15 -32.96
C GLU A 106 -14.24 -132.96 -31.67
N LEU A 107 -14.49 -132.32 -30.51
CA LEU A 107 -14.44 -132.98 -29.21
C LEU A 107 -15.56 -134.02 -29.05
N ILE A 108 -16.78 -133.74 -29.51
CA ILE A 108 -17.89 -134.69 -29.48
C ILE A 108 -17.56 -135.97 -30.25
N SER A 109 -16.97 -135.84 -31.45
CA SER A 109 -16.57 -136.99 -32.28
C SER A 109 -15.51 -137.86 -31.60
N VAL A 110 -14.58 -137.25 -30.87
CA VAL A 110 -13.56 -137.95 -30.09
C VAL A 110 -14.20 -138.70 -28.93
N LEU A 111 -15.08 -138.03 -28.18
CA LEU A 111 -15.77 -138.63 -27.04
C LEU A 111 -16.65 -139.80 -27.46
N GLN A 112 -17.31 -139.72 -28.62
CA GLN A 112 -18.08 -140.85 -29.18
C GLN A 112 -17.22 -142.07 -29.45
N ARG A 113 -15.96 -141.86 -29.86
CA ARG A 113 -15.00 -142.95 -30.11
C ARG A 113 -14.35 -143.48 -28.83
N THR A 114 -14.04 -142.62 -27.87
CA THR A 114 -13.28 -142.99 -26.66
C THR A 114 -14.16 -143.41 -25.49
N LEU A 115 -15.37 -142.87 -25.39
CA LEU A 115 -16.32 -143.11 -24.30
C LEU A 115 -17.74 -143.37 -24.86
N PRO A 116 -17.92 -144.39 -25.73
CA PRO A 116 -19.20 -144.65 -26.39
C PRO A 116 -20.33 -144.97 -25.40
N GLU A 117 -20.03 -145.64 -24.29
CA GLU A 117 -21.00 -145.98 -23.23
C GLU A 117 -21.57 -144.72 -22.57
N LYS A 118 -20.71 -143.73 -22.31
CA LYS A 118 -21.09 -142.45 -21.69
C LYS A 118 -21.82 -141.54 -22.66
N MET A 119 -21.41 -141.52 -23.93
CA MET A 119 -22.03 -140.69 -24.97
C MET A 119 -23.40 -141.20 -25.39
N ASN A 120 -23.62 -142.52 -25.35
CA ASN A 120 -24.92 -143.13 -25.65
C ASN A 120 -25.84 -143.22 -24.43
N ALA A 121 -25.41 -142.73 -23.27
CA ALA A 121 -26.26 -142.68 -22.10
C ALA A 121 -27.48 -141.79 -22.35
N ARG A 122 -28.64 -142.27 -21.94
CA ARG A 122 -29.94 -141.61 -22.12
C ARG A 122 -30.47 -141.08 -20.81
N LEU A 123 -31.30 -140.05 -20.88
CA LEU A 123 -31.96 -139.52 -19.69
C LEU A 123 -33.20 -140.35 -19.31
N ALA A 124 -33.37 -140.63 -18.03
CA ALA A 124 -34.54 -141.24 -17.43
C ALA A 124 -35.16 -140.31 -16.39
N ALA A 125 -36.47 -140.44 -16.15
CA ALA A 125 -37.17 -139.58 -15.20
C ALA A 125 -36.76 -139.86 -13.76
N ASN A 126 -36.71 -141.14 -13.38
CA ASN A 126 -36.42 -141.61 -12.04
C ASN A 126 -35.57 -142.88 -12.10
N LEU A 127 -35.01 -143.30 -10.96
CA LEU A 127 -34.17 -144.51 -10.89
C LEU A 127 -34.93 -145.77 -11.31
N ASP A 128 -36.20 -145.92 -10.89
CA ASP A 128 -37.02 -147.08 -11.25
C ASP A 128 -37.27 -147.17 -12.77
N ASP A 129 -37.48 -146.02 -13.41
CA ASP A 129 -37.63 -145.89 -14.86
C ASP A 129 -36.31 -146.21 -15.59
N ALA A 130 -35.20 -145.68 -15.08
CA ALA A 130 -33.86 -146.00 -15.58
C ALA A 130 -33.57 -147.51 -15.54
N MET A 131 -33.93 -148.19 -14.44
CA MET A 131 -33.72 -149.63 -14.28
C MET A 131 -34.59 -150.45 -15.24
N ALA A 132 -35.88 -150.13 -15.35
CA ALA A 132 -36.81 -150.83 -16.23
C ALA A 132 -36.39 -150.72 -17.71
N ARG A 133 -36.02 -149.51 -18.13
CA ARG A 133 -35.61 -149.24 -19.51
C ARG A 133 -34.23 -149.78 -19.83
N SER A 134 -33.28 -149.68 -18.90
CA SER A 134 -31.93 -150.25 -19.06
C SER A 134 -31.97 -151.78 -19.18
N LEU A 135 -32.86 -152.45 -18.44
CA LEU A 135 -33.06 -153.90 -18.57
C LEU A 135 -33.66 -154.29 -19.95
N ALA A 136 -34.53 -153.45 -20.49
CA ALA A 136 -35.20 -153.71 -21.76
C ALA A 136 -34.30 -153.46 -22.98
N THR A 137 -33.50 -152.39 -22.98
CA THR A 137 -32.67 -152.01 -24.14
C THR A 137 -31.20 -152.40 -24.01
N GLY A 138 -30.73 -152.67 -22.79
CA GLY A 138 -29.31 -152.90 -22.51
C GLY A 138 -28.44 -151.63 -22.54
N GLU A 139 -29.04 -150.44 -22.67
CA GLU A 139 -28.34 -149.17 -22.73
C GLU A 139 -28.18 -148.54 -21.33
N VAL A 140 -27.33 -147.51 -21.22
CA VAL A 140 -27.10 -146.75 -19.99
C VAL A 140 -28.16 -145.66 -19.85
N TYR A 141 -28.83 -145.60 -18.70
CA TYR A 141 -29.81 -144.56 -18.37
C TYR A 141 -29.40 -143.77 -17.14
N VAL A 142 -29.67 -142.48 -17.13
CA VAL A 142 -29.19 -141.51 -16.13
C VAL A 142 -30.33 -140.62 -15.69
N THR A 143 -30.46 -140.40 -14.39
CA THR A 143 -31.48 -139.51 -13.82
C THR A 143 -30.97 -138.07 -13.76
N LEU A 144 -31.90 -137.12 -13.60
CA LEU A 144 -31.59 -135.71 -13.34
C LEU A 144 -30.71 -135.48 -12.09
N ASN A 145 -30.70 -136.43 -11.16
CA ASN A 145 -29.92 -136.34 -9.94
C ASN A 145 -28.48 -136.84 -10.10
N GLY A 146 -28.15 -137.44 -11.25
CA GLY A 146 -26.83 -138.02 -11.53
C GLY A 146 -26.71 -139.52 -11.28
N ASP A 147 -27.79 -140.18 -10.85
CA ASP A 147 -27.79 -141.64 -10.70
C ASP A 147 -27.81 -142.30 -12.08
N TRP A 148 -27.07 -143.38 -12.29
CA TRP A 148 -27.04 -144.07 -13.58
C TRP A 148 -27.11 -145.59 -13.47
N VAL A 149 -27.70 -146.22 -14.47
CA VAL A 149 -27.93 -147.67 -14.57
C VAL A 149 -27.46 -148.19 -15.92
N ALA A 150 -26.64 -149.24 -15.91
CA ALA A 150 -26.22 -149.96 -17.10
C ALA A 150 -26.72 -151.41 -17.10
N SER A 151 -27.25 -151.84 -18.25
CA SER A 151 -27.77 -153.18 -18.54
C SER A 151 -28.74 -153.73 -17.47
N GLY A 152 -29.44 -152.87 -16.73
CA GLY A 152 -30.31 -153.23 -15.61
C GLY A 152 -29.61 -153.94 -14.43
N GLN A 153 -28.28 -154.04 -14.44
CA GLN A 153 -27.50 -154.84 -13.47
C GLN A 153 -26.46 -154.02 -12.72
N PHE A 154 -25.96 -152.94 -13.31
CA PHE A 154 -24.98 -152.07 -12.67
C PHE A 154 -25.63 -150.72 -12.38
N VAL A 155 -25.88 -150.44 -11.10
CA VAL A 155 -26.55 -149.23 -10.63
C VAL A 155 -25.57 -148.43 -9.80
N SER A 156 -25.34 -147.18 -10.19
CA SER A 156 -24.68 -146.17 -9.38
C SER A 156 -25.75 -145.16 -8.94
N ALA A 157 -26.07 -145.17 -7.66
CA ALA A 157 -27.04 -144.25 -7.06
C ALA A 157 -26.58 -143.82 -5.66
N GLY A 158 -26.68 -142.54 -5.34
CA GLY A 158 -26.23 -142.00 -4.06
C GLY A 158 -26.13 -140.47 -4.03
N ASP A 159 -25.96 -139.90 -2.83
CA ASP A 159 -25.76 -138.45 -2.69
C ASP A 159 -24.33 -138.08 -3.14
N ALA A 160 -24.22 -137.56 -4.36
CA ALA A 160 -22.96 -137.18 -5.01
C ALA A 160 -22.22 -136.01 -4.31
N ARG A 161 -22.75 -135.44 -3.24
CA ARG A 161 -22.17 -134.26 -2.58
C ARG A 161 -20.89 -134.49 -1.79
N ALA A 162 -20.49 -135.74 -1.51
CA ALA A 162 -19.38 -135.99 -0.57
C ALA A 162 -18.29 -136.98 -1.00
N LEU A 163 -18.47 -137.81 -2.05
CA LEU A 163 -17.53 -138.92 -2.27
C LEU A 163 -17.11 -139.21 -3.72
N GLU A 164 -17.56 -138.45 -4.73
CA GLU A 164 -17.14 -138.67 -6.12
C GLU A 164 -16.19 -137.57 -6.64
N GLU A 165 -15.04 -137.99 -7.19
CA GLU A 165 -14.09 -137.12 -7.88
C GLU A 165 -14.77 -136.47 -9.11
N GLY A 166 -15.12 -135.18 -9.01
CA GLY A 166 -15.71 -134.40 -10.12
C GLY A 166 -17.14 -133.90 -9.91
N ALA A 167 -17.77 -134.18 -8.76
CA ALA A 167 -19.10 -133.64 -8.44
C ALA A 167 -19.06 -132.12 -8.23
N GLY A 168 -19.99 -131.39 -8.85
CA GLY A 168 -20.12 -129.93 -8.79
C GLY A 168 -19.06 -129.14 -9.58
N LEU A 169 -18.22 -129.81 -10.36
CA LEU A 169 -17.14 -129.18 -11.12
C LEU A 169 -17.66 -128.28 -12.26
N LEU A 170 -18.74 -128.67 -12.94
CA LEU A 170 -19.32 -127.87 -14.01
C LEU A 170 -20.00 -126.62 -13.45
N ALA A 171 -20.75 -126.77 -12.36
CA ALA A 171 -21.38 -125.65 -11.66
C ALA A 171 -20.35 -124.64 -11.15
N PHE A 172 -19.25 -125.12 -10.53
CA PHE A 172 -18.16 -124.27 -10.07
C PHE A 172 -17.48 -123.51 -11.23
N LYS A 173 -17.26 -124.17 -12.37
CA LYS A 173 -16.65 -123.52 -13.54
C LYS A 173 -17.55 -122.48 -14.18
N ARG A 174 -18.86 -122.72 -14.22
CA ARG A 174 -19.82 -121.71 -14.67
C ARG A 174 -19.76 -120.48 -13.75
N GLU A 175 -19.80 -120.70 -12.44
CA GLU A 175 -19.70 -119.61 -11.46
C GLU A 175 -18.37 -118.85 -11.59
N LEU A 176 -17.25 -119.55 -11.80
CA LEU A 176 -15.95 -118.93 -12.03
C LEU A 176 -15.97 -118.04 -13.28
N ARG A 177 -16.50 -118.52 -14.41
CA ARG A 177 -16.63 -117.72 -15.65
C ARG A 177 -17.52 -116.48 -15.45
N GLU A 178 -18.63 -116.63 -14.72
CA GLU A 178 -19.50 -115.50 -14.41
C GLU A 178 -18.80 -114.46 -13.51
N LEU A 179 -18.04 -114.90 -12.52
CA LEU A 179 -17.29 -114.02 -11.63
C LEU A 179 -16.14 -113.32 -12.37
N GLU A 180 -15.43 -114.01 -13.26
CA GLU A 180 -14.40 -113.43 -14.12
C GLU A 180 -14.98 -112.33 -15.02
N ALA A 181 -16.11 -112.59 -15.67
CA ALA A 181 -16.79 -111.59 -16.49
C ALA A 181 -17.24 -110.37 -15.68
N ARG A 182 -17.80 -110.58 -14.48
CA ARG A 182 -18.18 -109.48 -13.58
C ARG A 182 -16.96 -108.68 -13.10
N ALA A 183 -15.85 -109.34 -12.80
CA ALA A 183 -14.61 -108.70 -12.40
C ALA A 183 -14.03 -107.83 -13.53
N GLU A 184 -14.11 -108.30 -14.78
CA GLU A 184 -13.67 -107.53 -15.94
C GLU A 184 -14.52 -106.26 -16.14
N VAL A 185 -15.85 -106.39 -16.06
CA VAL A 185 -16.78 -105.25 -16.14
C VAL A 185 -16.48 -104.23 -15.04
N LEU A 186 -16.42 -104.66 -13.78
CA LEU A 186 -16.11 -103.77 -12.66
C LEU A 186 -14.72 -103.13 -12.79
N GLY A 187 -13.74 -103.87 -13.31
CA GLY A 187 -12.41 -103.35 -13.61
C GLY A 187 -12.45 -102.24 -14.66
N SER A 188 -13.29 -102.38 -15.69
CA SER A 188 -13.47 -101.35 -16.71
C SER A 188 -14.17 -100.09 -16.16
N GLU A 189 -15.20 -100.26 -15.34
CA GLU A 189 -15.94 -99.18 -14.69
C GLU A 189 -15.03 -98.40 -13.73
N SER A 190 -14.25 -99.10 -12.91
CA SER A 190 -13.29 -98.48 -11.98
C SER A 190 -12.26 -97.63 -12.73
N ARG A 191 -11.68 -98.15 -13.82
CA ARG A 191 -10.75 -97.38 -14.67
C ARG A 191 -11.39 -96.12 -15.25
N SER A 192 -12.63 -96.22 -15.73
CA SER A 192 -13.37 -95.07 -16.26
C SER A 192 -13.67 -94.02 -15.18
N ALA A 193 -14.04 -94.46 -13.98
CA ALA A 193 -14.30 -93.59 -12.84
C ALA A 193 -13.02 -92.88 -12.36
N GLU A 194 -11.89 -93.60 -12.30
CA GLU A 194 -10.59 -93.02 -11.96
C GLU A 194 -10.15 -91.96 -12.96
N GLU A 195 -10.33 -92.21 -14.25
CA GLU A 195 -9.98 -91.25 -15.30
C GLU A 195 -10.86 -90.00 -15.23
N SER A 196 -12.17 -90.19 -15.00
CA SER A 196 -13.11 -89.07 -14.79
C SER A 196 -12.75 -88.24 -13.56
N ALA A 197 -12.34 -88.89 -12.46
CA ALA A 197 -11.91 -88.21 -11.24
C ALA A 197 -10.60 -87.44 -11.45
N LYS A 198 -9.64 -87.99 -12.20
CA LYS A 198 -8.39 -87.28 -12.58
C LYS A 198 -8.70 -86.04 -13.40
N GLN A 199 -9.57 -86.14 -14.40
CA GLN A 199 -9.98 -85.00 -15.23
C GLN A 199 -10.71 -83.93 -14.41
N ALA A 200 -11.61 -84.33 -13.51
CA ALA A 200 -12.30 -83.40 -12.62
C ALA A 200 -11.32 -82.67 -11.69
N ARG A 201 -10.33 -83.37 -11.12
CA ARG A 201 -9.28 -82.75 -10.30
C ARG A 201 -8.42 -81.77 -11.11
N ALA A 202 -8.02 -82.13 -12.32
CA ALA A 202 -7.26 -81.23 -13.19
C ALA A 202 -8.04 -79.95 -13.52
N ARG A 203 -9.34 -80.06 -13.80
CA ARG A 203 -10.22 -78.90 -14.00
C ARG A 203 -10.35 -78.04 -12.74
N LEU A 204 -10.45 -78.67 -11.58
CA LEU A 204 -10.55 -77.97 -10.29
C LEU A 204 -9.30 -77.12 -10.06
N VAL A 205 -8.09 -77.69 -10.22
CA VAL A 205 -6.83 -76.94 -10.10
C VAL A 205 -6.79 -75.77 -11.09
N GLY A 206 -7.17 -76.00 -12.36
CA GLY A 206 -7.21 -74.92 -13.35
C GLY A 206 -8.19 -73.79 -13.00
N LEU A 207 -9.32 -74.11 -12.36
CA LEU A 207 -10.26 -73.11 -11.86
C LEU A 207 -9.73 -72.36 -10.64
N GLU A 208 -9.03 -73.04 -9.72
CA GLU A 208 -8.38 -72.41 -8.57
C GLU A 208 -7.30 -71.41 -9.03
N ASP A 209 -6.46 -71.79 -9.98
CA ASP A 209 -5.46 -70.91 -10.57
C ASP A 209 -6.12 -69.68 -11.25
N ALA A 210 -7.22 -69.89 -11.97
CA ALA A 210 -7.97 -68.79 -12.58
C ALA A 210 -8.56 -67.84 -11.53
N VAL A 211 -9.06 -68.35 -10.41
CA VAL A 211 -9.56 -67.53 -9.29
C VAL A 211 -8.45 -66.70 -8.67
N VAL A 212 -7.26 -67.27 -8.46
CA VAL A 212 -6.10 -66.52 -7.95
C VAL A 212 -5.73 -65.38 -8.90
N LEU A 213 -5.60 -65.65 -10.19
CA LEU A 213 -5.29 -64.63 -11.20
C LEU A 213 -6.36 -63.52 -11.28
N LEU A 214 -7.63 -63.89 -11.19
CA LEU A 214 -8.74 -62.93 -11.16
C LEU A 214 -8.69 -62.05 -9.91
N ASN A 215 -8.42 -62.61 -8.74
CA ASN A 215 -8.29 -61.83 -7.50
C ASN A 215 -7.10 -60.87 -7.56
N GLU A 216 -5.98 -61.27 -8.15
CA GLU A 216 -4.84 -60.36 -8.38
C GLU A 216 -5.18 -59.24 -9.37
N ALA A 217 -5.97 -59.53 -10.41
CA ALA A 217 -6.44 -58.52 -11.36
C ALA A 217 -7.42 -57.54 -10.71
N ILE A 218 -8.39 -58.04 -9.94
CA ILE A 218 -9.33 -57.22 -9.16
C ILE A 218 -8.56 -56.31 -8.20
N GLY A 219 -7.64 -56.87 -7.40
CA GLY A 219 -6.84 -56.07 -6.46
C GLY A 219 -5.94 -55.03 -7.14
N ARG A 220 -5.52 -55.25 -8.40
CA ARG A 220 -4.83 -54.22 -9.20
C ARG A 220 -5.76 -53.10 -9.61
N GLU A 221 -6.93 -53.43 -10.16
CA GLU A 221 -7.91 -52.43 -10.58
C GLU A 221 -8.44 -51.61 -9.39
N GLU A 222 -8.71 -52.23 -8.24
CA GLU A 222 -9.12 -51.54 -7.02
C GLU A 222 -8.08 -50.51 -6.56
N ARG A 223 -6.79 -50.86 -6.61
CA ARG A 223 -5.71 -49.92 -6.30
C ARG A 223 -5.63 -48.78 -7.30
N GLU A 224 -5.83 -49.04 -8.58
CA GLU A 224 -5.90 -47.99 -9.61
C GLU A 224 -7.09 -47.06 -9.41
N VAL A 225 -8.27 -47.59 -9.08
CA VAL A 225 -9.47 -46.81 -8.77
C VAL A 225 -9.21 -45.91 -7.56
N MET A 226 -8.67 -46.46 -6.45
CA MET A 226 -8.33 -45.65 -5.27
C MET A 226 -7.30 -44.56 -5.60
N ALA A 227 -6.28 -44.86 -6.40
CA ALA A 227 -5.32 -43.84 -6.85
C ALA A 227 -5.99 -42.74 -7.68
N ARG A 228 -6.88 -43.13 -8.61
CA ARG A 228 -7.66 -42.17 -9.42
C ARG A 228 -8.56 -41.31 -8.53
N GLU A 229 -9.23 -41.86 -7.53
CA GLU A 229 -10.06 -41.10 -6.58
C GLU A 229 -9.25 -40.08 -5.77
N VAL A 230 -8.08 -40.48 -5.26
CA VAL A 230 -7.18 -39.55 -4.55
C VAL A 230 -6.71 -38.43 -5.47
N THR A 231 -6.35 -38.73 -6.72
CA THR A 231 -5.97 -37.68 -7.69
C THR A 231 -7.14 -36.77 -8.05
N ALA A 232 -8.35 -37.31 -8.24
CA ALA A 232 -9.54 -36.54 -8.56
C ALA A 232 -9.91 -35.58 -7.41
N THR A 233 -9.86 -36.06 -6.16
CA THR A 233 -10.11 -35.22 -4.99
C THR A 233 -9.05 -34.13 -4.85
N SER A 234 -7.76 -34.43 -5.06
CA SER A 234 -6.69 -33.42 -5.07
C SER A 234 -6.95 -32.35 -6.14
N LEU A 235 -7.23 -32.74 -7.39
CA LEU A 235 -7.54 -31.82 -8.48
C LEU A 235 -8.77 -30.96 -8.18
N ALA A 236 -9.80 -31.50 -7.55
CA ALA A 236 -10.98 -30.73 -7.13
C ALA A 236 -10.61 -29.61 -6.14
N HIS A 237 -9.76 -29.89 -5.15
CA HIS A 237 -9.28 -28.88 -4.22
C HIS A 237 -8.39 -27.82 -4.91
N GLU A 238 -7.60 -28.22 -5.90
CA GLU A 238 -6.79 -27.28 -6.69
C GLU A 238 -7.66 -26.35 -7.55
N ILE A 239 -8.71 -26.88 -8.17
CA ILE A 239 -9.71 -26.10 -8.91
C ILE A 239 -10.39 -25.10 -7.97
N GLU A 240 -10.87 -25.54 -6.80
CA GLU A 240 -11.54 -24.65 -5.84
C GLU A 240 -10.60 -23.51 -5.37
N ARG A 241 -9.33 -23.83 -5.13
CA ARG A 241 -8.31 -22.83 -4.80
C ARG A 241 -8.08 -21.86 -5.97
N ALA A 242 -7.99 -22.36 -7.20
CA ALA A 242 -7.83 -21.53 -8.39
C ALA A 242 -9.04 -20.61 -8.60
N GLU A 243 -10.27 -21.10 -8.41
CA GLU A 243 -11.50 -20.29 -8.48
C GLU A 243 -11.55 -19.22 -7.40
N ARG A 244 -11.10 -19.53 -6.17
CA ARG A 244 -10.95 -18.52 -5.11
C ARG A 244 -9.94 -17.44 -5.50
N HIS A 245 -8.78 -17.82 -6.04
CA HIS A 245 -7.79 -16.86 -6.53
C HIS A 245 -8.34 -16.02 -7.69
N MET A 246 -9.06 -16.61 -8.65
CA MET A 246 -9.69 -15.88 -9.74
C MET A 246 -10.70 -14.86 -9.23
N ARG A 247 -11.50 -15.18 -8.21
CA ARG A 247 -12.42 -14.21 -7.57
C ARG A 247 -11.68 -13.03 -6.96
N VAL A 248 -10.62 -13.29 -6.19
CA VAL A 248 -9.80 -12.22 -5.59
C VAL A 248 -9.18 -11.33 -6.67
N VAL A 249 -8.61 -11.92 -7.72
CA VAL A 249 -8.03 -11.16 -8.84
C VAL A 249 -9.09 -10.34 -9.57
N ALA A 250 -10.31 -10.86 -9.74
CA ALA A 250 -11.40 -10.12 -10.35
C ALA A 250 -11.85 -8.92 -9.48
N GLU A 251 -11.95 -9.10 -8.17
CA GLU A 251 -12.25 -8.02 -7.22
C GLU A 251 -11.14 -6.95 -7.22
N ASP A 252 -9.87 -7.36 -7.17
CA ASP A 252 -8.73 -6.45 -7.25
C ASP A 252 -8.71 -5.68 -8.58
N ALA A 253 -8.95 -6.36 -9.70
CA ALA A 253 -9.07 -5.71 -11.01
C ALA A 253 -10.22 -4.69 -11.05
N GLY A 254 -11.36 -5.01 -10.44
CA GLY A 254 -12.48 -4.10 -10.27
C GLY A 254 -12.12 -2.87 -9.44
N ARG A 255 -11.39 -3.03 -8.32
CA ARG A 255 -10.90 -1.92 -7.49
C ARG A 255 -9.93 -1.03 -8.26
N VAL A 256 -8.96 -1.62 -8.96
CA VAL A 256 -7.98 -0.87 -9.76
C VAL A 256 -8.67 -0.06 -10.86
N GLU A 257 -9.70 -0.59 -11.51
CA GLU A 257 -10.46 0.16 -12.52
C GLU A 257 -11.24 1.33 -11.90
N GLN A 258 -11.81 1.17 -10.70
CA GLN A 258 -12.46 2.27 -9.97
C GLN A 258 -11.46 3.36 -9.58
N GLU A 259 -10.31 2.98 -9.04
CA GLU A 259 -9.22 3.91 -8.71
C GLU A 259 -8.74 4.66 -9.96
N ARG A 260 -8.60 3.96 -11.09
CA ARG A 260 -8.22 4.58 -12.37
C ARG A 260 -9.25 5.62 -12.81
N GLN A 261 -10.54 5.31 -12.74
CA GLN A 261 -11.61 6.25 -13.08
C GLN A 261 -11.63 7.47 -12.14
N GLU A 262 -11.37 7.28 -10.85
CA GLU A 262 -11.28 8.38 -9.89
C GLU A 262 -10.09 9.29 -10.20
N VAL A 263 -8.91 8.70 -10.45
CA VAL A 263 -7.70 9.45 -10.83
C VAL A 263 -7.92 10.20 -12.13
N ASP A 264 -8.56 9.59 -13.13
CA ASP A 264 -8.88 10.26 -14.39
C ASP A 264 -9.83 11.44 -14.18
N ARG A 265 -10.87 11.31 -13.33
CA ARG A 265 -11.74 12.44 -12.98
C ARG A 265 -10.99 13.57 -12.29
N ARG A 266 -10.14 13.24 -11.30
CA ARG A 266 -9.30 14.23 -10.62
C ARG A 266 -8.34 14.92 -11.59
N ARG A 267 -7.76 14.18 -12.52
CA ARG A 267 -6.91 14.72 -13.58
C ARG A 267 -7.68 15.67 -14.49
N THR A 268 -8.88 15.30 -14.93
CA THR A 268 -9.71 16.18 -15.78
C THR A 268 -10.12 17.46 -15.05
N ALA A 269 -10.47 17.37 -13.76
CA ALA A 269 -10.79 18.53 -12.95
C ALA A 269 -9.56 19.45 -12.77
N ALA A 270 -8.41 18.88 -12.42
CA ALA A 270 -7.18 19.65 -12.25
C ALA A 270 -6.72 20.34 -13.55
N ILE A 271 -6.95 19.71 -14.71
CA ILE A 271 -6.68 20.36 -16.01
C ILE A 271 -7.62 21.54 -16.23
N ALA A 272 -8.93 21.37 -15.98
CA ALA A 272 -9.90 22.46 -16.10
C ALA A 272 -9.59 23.63 -15.15
N ASP A 273 -9.28 23.34 -13.88
CA ASP A 273 -8.89 24.34 -12.89
C ASP A 273 -7.60 25.07 -13.31
N ALA A 274 -6.63 24.36 -13.90
CA ALA A 274 -5.40 24.97 -14.41
C ALA A 274 -5.65 25.87 -15.62
N GLU A 275 -6.54 25.46 -16.54
CA GLU A 275 -6.95 26.29 -17.68
C GLU A 275 -7.69 27.56 -17.20
N GLU A 276 -8.59 27.44 -16.23
CA GLU A 276 -9.27 28.57 -15.61
C GLU A 276 -8.26 29.51 -14.93
N ALA A 277 -7.37 28.99 -14.10
CA ALA A 277 -6.33 29.77 -13.43
C ALA A 277 -5.40 30.47 -14.42
N GLU A 278 -5.02 29.82 -15.52
CA GLU A 278 -4.19 30.42 -16.56
C GLU A 278 -4.92 31.56 -17.29
N SER A 279 -6.20 31.36 -17.63
CA SER A 279 -7.03 32.42 -18.22
C SER A 279 -7.20 33.62 -17.28
N ALA A 280 -7.40 33.38 -15.99
CA ALA A 280 -7.48 34.42 -14.97
C ALA A 280 -6.13 35.14 -14.81
N ARG A 281 -5.00 34.42 -14.88
CA ARG A 281 -3.65 34.99 -14.85
C ARG A 281 -3.41 35.92 -16.04
N ILE A 282 -3.80 35.50 -17.25
CA ILE A 282 -3.70 36.31 -18.47
C ILE A 282 -4.52 37.58 -18.31
N ALA A 283 -5.80 37.47 -17.91
CA ALA A 283 -6.67 38.62 -17.68
C ALA A 283 -6.13 39.58 -16.60
N ALA A 284 -5.60 39.04 -15.50
CA ALA A 284 -4.96 39.84 -14.46
C ALA A 284 -3.69 40.55 -14.97
N THR A 285 -2.89 39.89 -15.82
CA THR A 285 -1.70 40.49 -16.43
C THR A 285 -2.08 41.62 -17.40
N ASP A 286 -3.15 41.46 -18.17
CA ASP A 286 -3.70 42.50 -19.05
C ASP A 286 -4.22 43.70 -18.24
N THR A 287 -4.94 43.47 -17.14
CA THR A 287 -5.37 44.57 -16.27
C THR A 287 -4.20 45.28 -15.60
N VAL A 288 -3.16 44.56 -15.17
CA VAL A 288 -1.94 45.15 -14.61
C VAL A 288 -1.20 45.96 -15.66
N THR A 289 -1.06 45.48 -16.89
CA THR A 289 -0.39 46.23 -17.97
C THR A 289 -1.15 47.51 -18.30
N ILE A 290 -2.48 47.47 -18.40
CA ILE A 290 -3.33 48.67 -18.58
C ILE A 290 -3.19 49.63 -17.39
N ALA A 291 -3.25 49.13 -16.15
CA ALA A 291 -3.11 49.97 -14.97
C ALA A 291 -1.71 50.62 -14.90
N THR A 292 -0.67 49.88 -15.31
CA THR A 292 0.70 50.38 -15.35
C THR A 292 0.86 51.46 -16.41
N SER A 293 0.28 51.31 -17.61
CA SER A 293 0.30 52.35 -18.64
C SER A 293 -0.43 53.61 -18.16
N LEU A 294 -1.63 53.47 -17.59
CA LEU A 294 -2.38 54.60 -17.02
C LEU A 294 -1.60 55.29 -15.90
N LEU A 295 -0.91 54.54 -15.03
CA LEU A 295 -0.06 55.10 -13.99
C LEU A 295 1.12 55.88 -14.58
N THR A 296 1.76 55.38 -15.64
CA THR A 296 2.85 56.11 -16.30
C THR A 296 2.37 57.41 -16.95
N GLU A 297 1.19 57.40 -17.58
CA GLU A 297 0.56 58.60 -18.12
C GLU A 297 0.22 59.61 -17.02
N ALA A 298 -0.40 59.15 -15.93
CA ALA A 298 -0.74 59.99 -14.78
C ALA A 298 0.51 60.58 -14.12
N ARG A 299 1.59 59.80 -13.96
CA ARG A 299 2.88 60.30 -13.45
C ARG A 299 3.47 61.36 -14.36
N ARG A 300 3.45 61.14 -15.67
CA ARG A 300 3.94 62.11 -16.65
C ARG A 300 3.13 63.41 -16.62
N ALA A 301 1.80 63.31 -16.50
CA ALA A 301 0.94 64.48 -16.34
C ALA A 301 1.24 65.24 -15.03
N ALA A 302 1.43 64.52 -13.93
CA ALA A 302 1.80 65.11 -12.64
C ALA A 302 3.20 65.76 -12.65
N GLU A 303 4.18 65.17 -13.34
CA GLU A 303 5.50 65.79 -13.55
C GLU A 303 5.38 67.10 -14.33
N ILE A 304 4.62 67.13 -15.42
CA ILE A 304 4.36 68.35 -16.20
C ILE A 304 3.69 69.43 -15.32
N GLU A 305 2.69 69.06 -14.53
CA GLU A 305 2.02 69.99 -13.62
C GLU A 305 2.97 70.48 -12.50
N SER A 306 3.79 69.59 -11.93
CA SER A 306 4.79 69.91 -10.91
C SER A 306 5.88 70.83 -11.44
N GLU A 307 6.38 70.62 -12.66
CA GLU A 307 7.28 71.53 -13.35
C GLU A 307 6.62 72.90 -13.57
N GLY A 308 5.36 72.91 -14.01
CA GLY A 308 4.56 74.13 -14.15
C GLY A 308 4.42 74.90 -12.83
N LEU A 309 4.05 74.21 -11.74
CA LEU A 309 3.98 74.78 -10.39
C LEU A 309 5.35 75.24 -9.89
N GLY A 310 6.41 74.51 -10.18
CA GLY A 310 7.80 74.89 -9.89
C GLY A 310 8.18 76.20 -10.57
N GLY A 311 7.86 76.33 -11.86
CA GLY A 311 8.03 77.57 -12.62
C GLY A 311 7.24 78.73 -12.04
N GLN A 312 5.96 78.51 -11.69
CA GLN A 312 5.13 79.54 -11.05
C GLN A 312 5.65 79.94 -9.67
N ARG A 313 6.10 78.99 -8.83
CA ARG A 313 6.72 79.26 -7.52
C ARG A 313 8.02 80.05 -7.67
N ALA A 314 8.87 79.69 -8.62
CA ALA A 314 10.09 80.44 -8.91
C ALA A 314 9.79 81.87 -9.35
N ALA A 315 8.80 82.06 -10.24
CA ALA A 315 8.34 83.38 -10.67
C ALA A 315 7.77 84.20 -9.50
N ALA A 316 6.96 83.59 -8.63
CA ALA A 316 6.41 84.24 -7.44
C ALA A 316 7.50 84.61 -6.41
N ALA A 317 8.50 83.74 -6.21
CA ALA A 317 9.66 84.02 -5.36
C ALA A 317 10.48 85.19 -5.92
N ALA A 318 10.76 85.19 -7.22
CA ALA A 318 11.45 86.29 -7.90
C ALA A 318 10.66 87.61 -7.83
N ALA A 319 9.34 87.57 -7.96
CA ALA A 319 8.48 88.73 -7.79
C ALA A 319 8.48 89.23 -6.33
N THR A 320 8.49 88.31 -5.36
CA THR A 320 8.57 88.66 -3.93
C THR A 320 9.92 89.29 -3.60
N GLU A 321 11.01 88.80 -4.17
CA GLU A 321 12.34 89.35 -3.97
C GLU A 321 12.47 90.73 -4.62
N ARG A 322 11.97 90.90 -5.85
CA ARG A 322 11.84 92.23 -6.48
C ARG A 322 11.04 93.18 -5.60
N ARG A 323 9.90 92.74 -5.06
CA ARG A 323 9.08 93.54 -4.14
C ARG A 323 9.83 93.89 -2.85
N ARG A 324 10.61 92.97 -2.28
CA ARG A 324 11.43 93.24 -1.09
C ARG A 324 12.54 94.25 -1.38
N SER A 325 13.23 94.09 -2.50
CA SER A 325 14.25 95.04 -2.98
C SER A 325 13.65 96.43 -3.18
N THR A 326 12.54 96.56 -3.92
CA THR A 326 11.87 97.85 -4.12
C THR A 326 11.34 98.45 -2.81
N ALA A 327 10.83 97.61 -1.89
CA ALA A 327 10.36 98.10 -0.58
C ALA A 327 11.52 98.54 0.32
N ALA A 328 12.68 97.90 0.24
CA ALA A 328 13.89 98.31 0.96
C ALA A 328 14.44 99.63 0.41
N GLU A 329 14.45 99.80 -0.92
CA GLU A 329 14.80 101.07 -1.57
C GLU A 329 13.83 102.19 -1.18
N LEU A 330 12.53 101.91 -1.16
CA LEU A 330 11.53 102.88 -0.72
C LEU A 330 11.76 103.30 0.74
N ARG A 331 11.96 102.34 1.66
CA ARG A 331 12.27 102.66 3.07
C ARG A 331 13.55 103.46 3.22
N ARG A 332 14.57 103.19 2.40
CA ARG A 332 15.81 103.97 2.39
C ARG A 332 15.53 105.41 1.94
N MET A 333 14.78 105.59 0.87
CA MET A 333 14.38 106.92 0.38
C MET A 333 13.50 107.67 1.39
N GLU A 334 12.59 106.98 2.08
CA GLU A 334 11.78 107.55 3.17
C GLU A 334 12.66 107.98 4.36
N ALA A 335 13.68 107.18 4.72
CA ALA A 335 14.62 107.54 5.77
C ALA A 335 15.53 108.72 5.37
N GLU A 336 16.02 108.74 4.12
CA GLU A 336 16.77 109.88 3.57
C GLU A 336 15.92 111.15 3.54
N TYR A 337 14.64 111.04 3.16
CA TYR A 337 13.68 112.15 3.22
C TYR A 337 13.45 112.62 4.66
N ALA A 338 13.27 111.72 5.62
CA ALA A 338 13.07 112.06 7.03
C ALA A 338 14.30 112.76 7.65
N ASP A 339 15.52 112.31 7.33
CA ASP A 339 16.75 112.99 7.76
C ASP A 339 16.87 114.40 7.16
N LEU A 340 16.60 114.54 5.86
CA LEU A 340 16.60 115.84 5.19
C LEU A 340 15.54 116.78 5.77
N ALA A 341 14.32 116.29 6.01
CA ALA A 341 13.26 117.06 6.66
C ALA A 341 13.67 117.49 8.08
N GLY A 342 14.28 116.59 8.86
CA GLY A 342 14.82 116.90 10.18
C GLY A 342 15.98 117.90 10.16
N ARG A 343 16.81 117.90 9.12
CA ARG A 343 17.86 118.93 8.90
C ARG A 343 17.25 120.29 8.56
N VAL A 344 16.21 120.33 7.72
CA VAL A 344 15.51 121.57 7.37
C VAL A 344 14.86 122.20 8.60
N GLU A 345 14.20 121.41 9.44
CA GLU A 345 13.59 121.96 10.67
C GLU A 345 14.63 122.41 11.70
N ARG A 346 15.75 121.71 11.83
CA ARG A 346 16.88 122.21 12.66
C ARG A 346 17.40 123.54 12.16
N HIS A 347 17.65 123.69 10.86
CA HIS A 347 18.11 124.96 10.30
C HIS A 347 17.07 126.08 10.40
N ARG A 348 15.77 125.76 10.33
CA ARG A 348 14.69 126.74 10.61
C ARG A 348 14.76 127.23 12.05
N LEU A 349 14.86 126.33 13.02
CA LEU A 349 15.00 126.67 14.44
C LEU A 349 16.25 127.50 14.70
N GLU A 350 17.41 127.10 14.17
CA GLU A 350 18.66 127.87 14.26
C GLU A 350 18.50 129.27 13.67
N SER A 351 17.81 129.40 12.53
CA SER A 351 17.58 130.70 11.89
C SER A 351 16.66 131.60 12.71
N VAL A 352 15.65 131.04 13.40
CA VAL A 352 14.79 131.77 14.34
C VAL A 352 15.59 132.23 15.55
N GLU A 353 16.36 131.34 16.19
CA GLU A 353 17.22 131.67 17.34
C GLU A 353 18.25 132.75 17.00
N MET A 354 18.88 132.66 15.83
CA MET A 354 19.84 133.68 15.37
C MET A 354 19.16 135.02 15.11
N THR A 355 17.92 135.01 14.61
CA THR A 355 17.13 136.24 14.41
C THR A 355 16.79 136.88 15.76
N GLU A 356 16.37 136.09 16.76
CA GLU A 356 16.13 136.57 18.12
C GLU A 356 17.40 137.13 18.76
N ARG A 357 18.55 136.47 18.58
CA ARG A 357 19.87 136.98 19.04
C ARG A 357 20.23 138.32 18.40
N ILE A 358 19.95 138.51 17.11
CA ILE A 358 20.19 139.79 16.44
C ILE A 358 19.29 140.89 17.03
N VAL A 359 18.02 140.61 17.31
CA VAL A 359 17.11 141.56 17.96
C VAL A 359 17.58 141.92 19.37
N ALA A 360 17.99 140.93 20.17
CA ALA A 360 18.52 141.14 21.52
C ALA A 360 19.81 141.97 21.52
N LEU A 361 20.75 141.69 20.61
CA LEU A 361 21.99 142.45 20.48
C LEU A 361 21.75 143.89 20.02
N ARG A 362 20.83 144.12 19.08
CA ARG A 362 20.41 145.47 18.68
C ARG A 362 19.78 146.25 19.85
N GLY A 363 18.97 145.58 20.68
CA GLY A 363 18.43 146.17 21.91
C GLY A 363 19.51 146.54 22.92
N SER A 364 20.53 145.69 23.09
CA SER A 364 21.68 145.97 23.97
C SER A 364 22.53 147.15 23.48
N ILE A 365 22.73 147.28 22.17
CA ILE A 365 23.45 148.43 21.58
C ILE A 365 22.70 149.74 21.84
N ALA A 366 21.38 149.78 21.58
CA ALA A 366 20.57 150.97 21.83
C ALA A 366 20.55 151.37 23.32
N TYR A 367 20.52 150.39 24.23
CA TYR A 367 20.62 150.64 25.67
C TYR A 367 21.98 151.24 26.07
N LEU A 368 23.09 150.74 25.50
CA LEU A 368 24.42 151.27 25.78
C LEU A 368 24.63 152.67 25.19
N GLU A 369 24.10 152.96 24.01
CA GLU A 369 24.14 154.29 23.40
C GLU A 369 23.35 155.32 24.24
N HIS A 370 22.17 154.94 24.75
CA HIS A 370 21.40 155.82 25.63
C HIS A 370 22.14 156.10 26.95
N LYS A 371 22.76 155.07 27.55
CA LYS A 371 23.55 155.21 28.78
C LYS A 371 24.81 156.06 28.60
N ALA A 372 25.43 156.02 27.41
CA ALA A 372 26.55 156.88 27.08
C ALA A 372 26.12 158.36 26.94
N SER A 373 24.94 158.63 26.40
CA SER A 373 24.41 160.00 26.30
C SER A 373 24.07 160.60 27.67
N THR A 374 23.50 159.82 28.59
CA THR A 374 23.18 160.30 29.95
C THR A 374 24.44 160.64 30.75
N VAL A 375 25.51 159.86 30.62
CA VAL A 375 26.80 160.16 31.27
C VAL A 375 27.45 161.41 30.68
N ALA A 376 27.30 161.64 29.37
CA ALA A 376 27.78 162.88 28.74
C ALA A 376 27.02 164.13 29.23
N GLU A 377 25.70 164.01 29.47
CA GLU A 377 24.88 165.09 30.04
C GLU A 377 25.19 165.38 31.51
N GLU A 378 25.44 164.35 32.33
CA GLU A 378 25.85 164.51 33.74
C GLU A 378 27.22 165.20 33.85
N ARG A 379 28.18 164.80 33.03
CA ARG A 379 29.51 165.44 32.97
C ARG A 379 29.43 166.93 32.59
N ALA A 380 28.57 167.28 31.62
CA ALA A 380 28.38 168.66 31.20
C ALA A 380 27.74 169.54 32.29
N LYS A 381 26.84 168.97 33.12
CA LYS A 381 26.27 169.67 34.28
C LYS A 381 27.30 169.92 35.37
N GLU A 382 28.14 168.93 35.70
CA GLU A 382 29.20 169.09 36.70
C GLU A 382 30.26 170.10 36.27
N GLU A 383 30.66 170.11 34.98
CA GLU A 383 31.59 171.12 34.44
C GLU A 383 30.99 172.55 34.50
N GLN A 384 29.67 172.72 34.29
CA GLN A 384 28.99 174.01 34.45
C GLN A 384 28.91 174.47 35.92
N GLU A 385 28.67 173.57 36.87
CA GLU A 385 28.66 173.90 38.31
C GLU A 385 30.05 174.32 38.81
N ILE A 386 31.12 173.67 38.32
CA ILE A 386 32.50 174.05 38.65
C ILE A 386 32.79 175.47 38.17
N VAL A 387 32.46 175.79 36.91
CA VAL A 387 32.67 177.13 36.33
C VAL A 387 31.91 178.21 37.11
N ALA A 388 30.65 177.94 37.48
CA ALA A 388 29.84 178.87 38.26
C ALA A 388 30.43 179.14 39.65
N LEU A 389 30.91 178.10 40.34
CA LEU A 389 31.53 178.22 41.67
C LEU A 389 32.88 178.94 41.63
N THR A 390 33.71 178.75 40.59
CA THR A 390 34.95 179.53 40.40
C THR A 390 34.69 181.01 40.16
N SER A 391 33.68 181.37 39.37
CA SER A 391 33.35 182.79 39.12
C SER A 391 32.89 183.52 40.39
N ARG A 392 32.07 182.85 41.23
CA ARG A 392 31.66 183.38 42.54
C ARG A 392 32.84 183.59 43.49
N LEU A 393 33.85 182.73 43.42
CA LEU A 393 35.06 182.84 44.24
C LEU A 393 35.93 184.04 43.79
N GLU A 394 36.01 184.29 42.48
CA GLU A 394 36.71 185.45 41.91
C GLU A 394 36.00 186.77 42.19
N GLU A 395 34.67 186.83 42.07
CA GLU A 395 33.88 188.02 42.44
C GLU A 395 34.02 188.37 43.92
N ALA A 396 33.98 187.38 44.81
CA ALA A 396 34.15 187.59 46.25
C ALA A 396 35.57 188.11 46.60
N ARG A 397 36.61 187.65 45.90
CA ARG A 397 37.99 188.14 46.06
C ARG A 397 38.15 189.57 45.55
N GLN A 398 37.59 189.90 44.39
CA GLN A 398 37.62 191.26 43.85
C GLN A 398 36.86 192.25 44.75
N GLN A 399 35.74 191.83 45.34
CA GLN A 399 35.01 192.65 46.31
C GLN A 399 35.81 192.88 47.60
N ALA A 400 36.54 191.87 48.08
CA ALA A 400 37.41 192.00 49.25
C ALA A 400 38.58 192.95 48.99
N ASP A 401 39.25 192.84 47.83
CA ASP A 401 40.37 193.72 47.46
C ASP A 401 39.91 195.18 47.23
N ALA A 402 38.74 195.38 46.62
CA ALA A 402 38.16 196.71 46.44
C ALA A 402 37.76 197.38 47.77
N LEU A 403 37.26 196.60 48.74
CA LEU A 403 36.95 197.09 50.08
C LEU A 403 38.21 197.41 50.88
N ALA A 404 39.28 196.63 50.73
CA ALA A 404 40.58 196.89 51.36
C ALA A 404 41.24 198.17 50.80
N ALA A 405 41.17 198.39 49.49
CA ALA A 405 41.66 199.62 48.85
C ALA A 405 40.86 200.85 49.32
N ARG A 406 39.53 200.75 49.39
CA ARG A 406 38.67 201.83 49.92
C ARG A 406 38.97 202.16 51.37
N LEU A 407 39.25 201.17 52.22
CA LEU A 407 39.64 201.37 53.62
C LEU A 407 41.00 202.08 53.76
N SER A 408 41.95 201.77 52.87
CA SER A 408 43.25 202.43 52.83
C SER A 408 43.13 203.91 52.43
N ASP A 409 42.36 204.21 51.39
CA ASP A 409 42.16 205.60 50.94
C ASP A 409 41.34 206.44 51.91
N LEU A 410 40.31 205.86 52.56
CA LEU A 410 39.52 206.55 53.59
C LEU A 410 40.36 206.88 54.82
N ASN A 411 41.26 205.98 55.22
CA ASN A 411 42.16 206.25 56.36
C ASN A 411 43.20 207.32 56.02
N ARG A 412 43.68 207.37 54.77
CA ARG A 412 44.57 208.44 54.30
C ARG A 412 43.86 209.80 54.25
N HIS A 413 42.64 209.84 53.72
CA HIS A 413 41.82 211.05 53.72
C HIS A 413 41.45 211.51 55.15
N ALA A 414 41.18 210.57 56.06
CA ALA A 414 40.91 210.90 57.46
C ALA A 414 42.14 211.45 58.21
N ALA A 415 43.36 211.14 57.77
CA ALA A 415 44.58 211.75 58.28
C ALA A 415 44.75 213.18 57.72
N GLU A 416 44.61 213.36 56.41
CA GLU A 416 44.75 214.68 55.76
C GLU A 416 43.71 215.70 56.25
N VAL A 417 42.45 215.28 56.44
CA VAL A 417 41.40 216.17 56.95
C VAL A 417 41.62 216.55 58.42
N ARG A 418 42.24 215.69 59.23
CA ARG A 418 42.58 216.04 60.62
C ARG A 418 43.70 217.09 60.66
N ASP A 419 44.71 216.96 59.81
CA ASP A 419 45.81 217.91 59.73
C ASP A 419 45.36 219.27 59.18
N LEU A 420 44.50 219.27 58.14
CA LEU A 420 43.91 220.49 57.60
C LEU A 420 43.02 221.21 58.63
N ARG A 421 42.22 220.46 59.39
CA ARG A 421 41.37 221.04 60.41
C ARG A 421 42.18 221.65 61.56
N ALA A 422 43.27 221.00 61.98
CA ALA A 422 44.18 221.55 62.97
C ALA A 422 44.82 222.86 62.46
N GLY A 423 45.18 222.94 61.18
CA GLY A 423 45.70 224.16 60.56
C GLY A 423 44.69 225.31 60.50
N ILE A 424 43.42 225.03 60.20
CA ILE A 424 42.38 226.07 60.11
C ILE A 424 41.98 226.59 61.50
N GLU A 425 41.97 225.75 62.54
CA GLU A 425 41.72 226.22 63.92
C GLU A 425 42.79 227.21 64.39
N VAL A 426 44.04 227.05 63.96
CA VAL A 426 45.13 228.00 64.23
C VAL A 426 44.91 229.33 63.49
N GLN A 427 44.56 229.30 62.19
CA GLN A 427 44.34 230.53 61.40
C GLN A 427 43.13 231.34 61.86
N ARG A 428 42.06 230.66 62.28
CA ARG A 428 40.85 231.34 62.76
C ARG A 428 41.10 232.09 64.08
N ALA A 429 41.88 231.52 64.99
CA ALA A 429 42.21 232.17 66.25
C ALA A 429 42.99 233.48 66.03
N GLU A 430 43.89 233.52 65.03
CA GLU A 430 44.66 234.72 64.69
C GLU A 430 43.82 235.84 64.05
N ALA A 431 42.93 235.50 63.10
CA ALA A 431 42.10 236.50 62.41
C ALA A 431 41.11 237.20 63.35
N GLN A 432 40.58 236.44 64.32
CA GLN A 432 39.55 236.95 65.21
C GLN A 432 40.11 237.90 66.28
N ALA A 433 41.35 237.70 66.73
CA ALA A 433 42.01 238.61 67.65
C ALA A 433 42.32 239.98 66.99
N ARG A 434 42.71 240.00 65.71
CA ARG A 434 43.01 241.24 64.98
C ARG A 434 41.79 242.15 64.80
N LEU A 435 40.62 241.57 64.56
CA LEU A 435 39.39 242.34 64.32
C LEU A 435 38.90 243.07 65.58
N THR A 436 39.06 242.46 66.75
CA THR A 436 38.62 243.06 68.02
C THR A 436 39.51 244.23 68.43
N PHE A 437 40.82 244.09 68.21
CA PHE A 437 41.80 245.13 68.52
C PHE A 437 41.61 246.41 67.68
N VAL A 438 41.17 246.27 66.42
CA VAL A 438 40.90 247.42 65.55
C VAL A 438 39.60 248.14 65.95
N ARG A 439 38.59 247.41 66.44
CA ARG A 439 37.28 248.00 66.77
C ARG A 439 37.32 248.86 68.04
N GLU A 440 38.03 248.40 69.06
CA GLU A 440 38.10 249.14 70.33
C GLU A 440 38.93 250.41 70.19
N ASN A 441 40.03 250.39 69.42
CA ASN A 441 40.89 251.57 69.26
C ASN A 441 40.22 252.76 68.55
N CYS A 442 39.21 252.55 67.73
CA CYS A 442 38.52 253.66 67.08
C CYS A 442 37.38 254.28 67.92
N ALA A 443 36.92 253.63 68.99
CA ALA A 443 35.85 254.18 69.82
C ALA A 443 36.36 255.23 70.83
N THR A 444 37.60 255.10 71.34
CA THR A 444 38.07 255.87 72.50
C THR A 444 38.87 257.13 72.18
N GLU A 445 39.57 257.17 71.05
CA GLU A 445 40.51 258.28 70.77
C GLU A 445 39.89 259.45 69.99
N LEU A 446 38.85 259.23 69.19
CA LEU A 446 38.28 260.29 68.32
C LEU A 446 36.81 260.66 68.64
N ASN A 447 36.12 259.89 69.48
CA ASN A 447 34.74 260.11 69.99
C ASN A 447 33.60 260.16 68.94
N GLN A 448 33.90 260.39 67.67
CA GLN A 448 33.05 260.05 66.54
C GLN A 448 33.22 258.54 66.26
N SER A 449 32.18 257.85 65.77
CA SER A 449 32.30 256.44 65.36
C SER A 449 33.29 256.26 64.18
N LEU A 450 33.60 255.00 63.79
CA LEU A 450 34.63 254.55 62.84
C LEU A 450 34.47 254.99 61.34
N GLU A 451 33.41 255.73 60.97
CA GLU A 451 32.98 256.04 59.58
C GLU A 451 33.20 257.52 59.10
N ASP A 452 33.54 258.51 59.94
CA ASP A 452 33.60 259.95 59.55
C ASP A 452 34.96 260.46 58.99
N LEU A 453 35.85 259.55 58.63
CA LEU A 453 36.78 259.78 57.52
C LEU A 453 36.50 258.83 56.34
N ALA A 454 35.63 257.83 56.51
CA ALA A 454 34.86 257.32 55.38
C ALA A 454 33.91 258.39 54.79
N ARG A 455 33.89 259.64 55.31
CA ARG A 455 33.70 260.89 54.54
C ARG A 455 34.36 262.10 55.22
N GLU A 456 35.26 262.85 54.61
CA GLU A 456 35.30 263.22 53.20
C GLU A 456 36.60 262.76 52.49
N GLN A 457 36.81 261.49 52.10
CA GLN A 457 38.06 261.12 51.41
C GLN A 457 37.93 260.08 50.28
N PRO A 458 38.72 260.22 49.21
CA PRO A 458 38.51 259.60 47.90
C PRO A 458 38.86 258.11 47.83
N VAL A 459 38.31 257.46 46.79
CA VAL A 459 38.36 256.03 46.39
C VAL A 459 39.80 255.49 46.17
N ASP A 460 40.03 254.16 46.18
CA ASP A 460 40.48 253.37 45.01
C ASP A 460 40.67 251.87 45.31
N ASP A 461 40.02 251.08 44.45
CA ASP A 461 40.13 249.66 44.08
C ASP A 461 40.79 248.61 45.00
#